data_AF-A0AAN8LHV6-F1
#
_entry.id   AF-A0AAN8LHV6-F1
#
_cell.length_a   1.000
_cell.length_b   1.000
_cell.length_c   1.000
_cell.angle_alpha   90.00
_cell.angle_beta   90.00
_cell.angle_gamma   90.00
#
_symmetry.space_group_name_H-M   'P 1'
#
loop_
_entity.id
_entity.type
_entity.pdbx_description
1 polymer ?
#
loop_
_entity_poly.entity_id
_entity_poly.type
_entity_poly.pdbx_seq_one_letter_code
_entity_poly.pdbx_strand_id
1 'polypeptide(L)'
;MRRYKQRANSAVQDAKSEFKTILQLLKTKTILLLSCCMAYSGLELAFYSGVYGTCIGATTEFGAAAKGLIGISGIVVGIGEIVGGGIFGLVCKNNRFRRTSVVFLGMVVHFIAFYLIYLNIPDDAPVVLKTSTLNKPYLTPSISIALLCSFLLGLGDSCFNTQLYSILGRVYAEQSAPAFAIFKFIQSIFAAVAFFYSGYLLLTWQLLLMVILGFIGTLCFFMVERIQNFSVDLQQEY
;
A
#
# COMPACT_ATOMS: atom_id res chain seq x y z
N MET A 1 21.00 -12.70 38.66
CA MET A 1 21.58 -13.31 37.44
C MET A 1 20.80 -14.50 36.87
N ARG A 2 20.46 -15.55 37.63
CA ARG A 2 19.72 -16.73 37.11
C ARG A 2 18.33 -16.44 36.50
N ARG A 3 17.50 -15.60 37.14
CA ARG A 3 16.19 -15.17 36.60
C ARG A 3 16.30 -14.43 35.25
N TYR A 4 17.34 -13.62 35.06
CA TYR A 4 17.59 -12.94 33.78
C TYR A 4 17.98 -13.92 32.67
N LYS A 5 18.85 -14.90 32.97
CA LYS A 5 19.24 -15.94 32.02
C LYS A 5 18.05 -16.84 31.63
N GLN A 6 17.15 -17.13 32.57
CA GLN A 6 15.95 -17.92 32.33
C GLN A 6 14.90 -17.16 31.49
N ARG A 7 14.71 -15.85 31.74
CA ARG A 7 13.87 -14.98 30.89
C ARG A 7 14.43 -14.85 29.47
N ALA A 8 15.74 -14.65 29.34
CA ALA A 8 16.40 -14.59 28.03
C ALA A 8 16.25 -15.90 27.25
N ASN A 9 16.46 -17.05 27.90
CA ASN A 9 16.25 -18.35 27.26
C ASN A 9 14.80 -18.58 26.84
N SER A 10 13.82 -18.17 27.66
CA SER A 10 12.40 -18.29 27.33
C SER A 10 12.05 -17.42 26.11
N ALA A 11 12.47 -16.15 26.11
CA ALA A 11 12.26 -15.24 24.99
C ALA A 11 12.89 -15.74 23.67
N VAL A 12 14.06 -16.39 23.73
CA VAL A 12 14.69 -16.99 22.56
C VAL A 12 13.90 -18.19 22.05
N GLN A 13 13.31 -19.00 22.93
CA GLN A 13 12.46 -20.12 22.53
C GLN A 13 11.16 -19.63 21.91
N ASP A 14 10.53 -18.61 22.51
CA ASP A 14 9.33 -17.98 21.99
C ASP A 14 9.59 -17.34 20.61
N ALA A 15 10.71 -16.62 20.45
CA ALA A 15 11.09 -16.06 19.14
C ALA A 15 11.29 -17.15 18.08
N LYS A 16 11.86 -18.30 18.46
CA LYS A 16 12.04 -19.45 17.54
C LYS A 16 10.71 -20.09 17.17
N SER A 17 9.77 -20.24 18.11
CA SER A 17 8.45 -20.80 17.83
C SER A 17 7.66 -19.86 16.92
N GLU A 18 7.65 -18.55 17.20
CA GLU A 18 6.99 -17.54 16.36
C GLU A 18 7.57 -17.51 14.95
N PHE A 19 8.91 -17.56 14.81
CA PHE A 19 9.56 -17.63 13.50
C PHE A 19 9.16 -18.90 12.73
N LYS A 20 9.04 -20.04 13.41
CA LYS A 20 8.54 -21.28 12.79
C LYS A 20 7.08 -21.13 12.35
N THR A 21 6.24 -20.49 13.14
CA THR A 21 4.84 -20.18 12.79
C THR A 21 4.79 -19.28 11.55
N ILE A 22 5.62 -18.23 11.48
CA ILE A 22 5.74 -17.36 10.30
C ILE A 22 6.07 -18.19 9.04
N LEU A 23 7.08 -19.07 9.11
CA LEU A 23 7.46 -19.92 7.98
C LEU A 23 6.35 -20.90 7.55
N GLN A 24 5.52 -21.36 8.48
CA GLN A 24 4.37 -22.21 8.19
C GLN A 24 3.24 -21.39 7.54
N LEU A 25 2.93 -20.21 8.10
CA LEU A 25 1.90 -19.32 7.59
C LEU A 25 2.22 -18.80 6.18
N LEU A 26 3.48 -18.50 5.88
CA LEU A 26 3.94 -18.10 4.54
C LEU A 26 3.60 -19.12 3.45
N LYS A 27 3.48 -20.41 3.80
CA LYS A 27 3.14 -21.48 2.86
C LYS A 27 1.62 -21.66 2.68
N THR A 28 0.81 -20.98 3.47
CA THR A 28 -0.65 -21.11 3.39
C THR A 28 -1.17 -20.42 2.13
N LYS A 29 -2.16 -21.05 1.47
CA LYS A 29 -2.78 -20.51 0.25
C LYS A 29 -3.32 -19.09 0.47
N THR A 30 -3.90 -18.82 1.64
CA THR A 30 -4.41 -17.50 2.02
C THR A 30 -3.31 -16.43 2.01
N ILE A 31 -2.19 -16.66 2.72
CA ILE A 31 -1.09 -15.70 2.75
C ILE A 31 -0.43 -15.56 1.37
N LEU A 32 -0.26 -16.65 0.63
CA LEU A 32 0.29 -16.59 -0.73
C LEU A 32 -0.57 -15.72 -1.66
N LEU A 33 -1.89 -15.84 -1.62
CA LEU A 33 -2.77 -14.97 -2.41
C LEU A 33 -2.75 -13.53 -1.88
N LEU A 34 -2.85 -13.32 -0.57
CA LEU A 34 -2.79 -11.98 0.01
C LEU A 34 -1.44 -11.29 -0.24
N SER A 35 -0.35 -12.05 -0.42
CA SER A 35 0.98 -11.52 -0.68
C SER A 35 1.02 -10.60 -1.91
N CYS A 36 0.20 -10.87 -2.94
CA CYS A 36 0.06 -9.99 -4.10
C CYS A 36 -0.49 -8.61 -3.70
N CYS A 37 -1.49 -8.59 -2.81
CA CYS A 37 -2.07 -7.34 -2.30
C CYS A 37 -1.11 -6.62 -1.34
N MET A 38 -0.36 -7.36 -0.52
CA MET A 38 0.67 -6.81 0.37
C MET A 38 1.85 -6.21 -0.42
N ALA A 39 2.25 -6.88 -1.50
CA ALA A 39 3.27 -6.41 -2.42
C ALA A 39 2.87 -5.10 -3.09
N TYR A 40 1.63 -5.04 -3.61
CA TYR A 40 1.07 -3.80 -4.16
C TYR A 40 1.08 -2.66 -3.14
N SER A 41 0.61 -2.91 -1.91
CA SER A 41 0.65 -1.90 -0.84
C SER A 41 2.07 -1.45 -0.48
N GLY A 42 3.08 -2.32 -0.63
CA GLY A 42 4.49 -1.93 -0.44
C GLY A 42 5.00 -1.00 -1.54
N LEU A 43 4.69 -1.31 -2.80
CA LEU A 43 5.04 -0.44 -3.93
C LEU A 43 4.36 0.91 -3.83
N GLU A 44 3.08 0.90 -3.48
CA GLU A 44 2.26 2.10 -3.33
C GLU A 44 2.76 2.98 -2.19
N LEU A 45 3.09 2.39 -1.04
CA LEU A 45 3.73 3.06 0.08
C LEU A 45 4.98 3.84 -0.34
N ALA A 46 5.91 3.20 -1.06
CA ALA A 46 7.12 3.89 -1.52
C ALA A 46 6.81 4.99 -2.53
N PHE A 47 5.80 4.77 -3.39
CA PHE A 47 5.40 5.72 -4.40
C PHE A 47 4.85 7.01 -3.78
N TYR A 48 3.81 6.96 -2.95
CA TYR A 48 3.20 8.19 -2.41
C TYR A 48 4.10 8.89 -1.38
N SER A 49 4.86 8.13 -0.58
CA SER A 49 5.64 8.69 0.53
C SER A 49 6.97 9.31 0.10
N GLY A 50 7.51 8.90 -1.06
CA GLY A 50 8.77 9.44 -1.56
C GLY A 50 8.71 9.84 -3.03
N VAL A 51 8.42 8.88 -3.92
CA VAL A 51 8.57 9.10 -5.38
C VAL A 51 7.67 10.22 -5.89
N TYR A 52 6.39 10.20 -5.52
CA TYR A 52 5.42 11.14 -6.06
C TYR A 52 5.71 12.58 -5.61
N GLY A 53 6.01 12.75 -4.32
CA GLY A 53 6.41 14.04 -3.77
C GLY A 53 7.65 14.61 -4.46
N THR A 54 8.69 13.79 -4.70
CA THR A 54 9.88 14.26 -5.41
C THR A 54 9.59 14.57 -6.88
N CYS A 55 8.69 13.84 -7.55
CA CYS A 55 8.25 14.17 -8.90
C CYS A 55 7.57 15.54 -8.99
N ILE A 56 6.72 15.87 -8.01
CA ILE A 56 6.14 17.22 -7.89
C ILE A 56 7.28 18.25 -7.73
N GLY A 57 8.24 17.98 -6.85
CA GLY A 57 9.38 18.88 -6.62
C GLY A 57 10.30 19.07 -7.83
N ALA A 58 10.39 18.08 -8.71
CA ALA A 58 11.19 18.11 -9.94
C ALA A 58 10.47 18.79 -11.13
N THR A 59 9.15 18.95 -11.06
CA THR A 59 8.34 19.55 -12.12
C THR A 59 8.62 21.05 -12.23
N THR A 60 9.24 21.47 -13.33
CA THR A 60 9.72 22.85 -13.48
C THR A 60 8.65 23.93 -13.53
N GLU A 61 7.49 23.57 -14.06
CA GLU A 61 6.35 24.45 -14.29
C GLU A 61 5.72 24.93 -12.98
N PHE A 62 5.99 24.24 -11.86
CA PHE A 62 5.59 24.68 -10.52
C PHE A 62 6.50 25.79 -9.95
N GLY A 63 7.57 26.14 -10.65
CA GLY A 63 8.44 27.28 -10.34
C GLY A 63 9.19 27.14 -9.02
N ALA A 64 9.56 28.27 -8.42
CA ALA A 64 10.40 28.33 -7.22
C ALA A 64 9.79 27.63 -5.98
N ALA A 65 8.46 27.46 -5.96
CA ALA A 65 7.74 26.82 -4.86
C ALA A 65 7.72 25.29 -4.93
N ALA A 66 8.15 24.67 -6.05
CA ALA A 66 8.03 23.23 -6.30
C ALA A 66 8.59 22.36 -5.15
N LYS A 67 9.76 22.72 -4.62
CA LYS A 67 10.39 21.98 -3.50
C LYS A 67 9.57 22.02 -2.20
N GLY A 68 8.85 23.11 -1.96
CA GLY A 68 7.94 23.22 -0.80
C GLY A 68 6.70 22.33 -0.95
N LEU A 69 6.26 22.07 -2.18
CA LEU A 69 5.11 21.21 -2.47
C LEU A 69 5.36 19.75 -2.09
N ILE A 70 6.61 19.30 -1.95
CA ILE A 70 6.94 17.94 -1.49
C ILE A 70 6.35 17.69 -0.10
N GLY A 71 6.59 18.61 0.83
CA GLY A 71 6.06 18.51 2.19
C GLY A 71 4.54 18.67 2.24
N ILE A 72 3.99 19.60 1.45
CA ILE A 72 2.54 19.81 1.36
C ILE A 72 1.84 18.55 0.80
N SER A 73 2.41 17.92 -0.22
CA SER A 73 1.93 16.64 -0.76
C SER A 73 1.83 15.59 0.33
N GLY A 74 2.87 15.42 1.17
CA GLY A 74 2.85 14.48 2.29
C GLY A 74 1.74 14.76 3.31
N ILE A 75 1.49 16.04 3.64
CA ILE A 75 0.38 16.43 4.51
C ILE A 75 -0.97 16.05 3.87
N VAL A 76 -1.13 16.31 2.57
CA VAL A 76 -2.37 16.05 1.85
C VAL A 76 -2.65 14.55 1.69
N VAL A 77 -1.60 13.72 1.49
CA VAL A 77 -1.70 12.26 1.60
C VAL A 77 -2.26 11.87 2.98
N GLY A 78 -1.66 12.37 4.07
CA GLY A 78 -2.10 12.05 5.43
C GLY A 78 -3.55 12.45 5.70
N ILE A 79 -4.02 13.56 5.13
CA ILE A 79 -5.45 13.94 5.19
C ILE A 79 -6.32 12.90 4.47
N GLY A 80 -5.91 12.44 3.28
CA GLY A 80 -6.59 11.37 2.55
C GLY A 80 -6.67 10.07 3.38
N GLU A 81 -5.57 9.68 4.03
CA GLU A 81 -5.50 8.50 4.88
C GLU A 81 -6.45 8.60 6.10
N ILE A 82 -6.48 9.77 6.76
CA ILE A 82 -7.38 10.01 7.91
C ILE A 82 -8.85 9.93 7.46
N VAL A 83 -9.19 10.54 6.33
CA VAL A 83 -10.56 10.52 5.78
C VAL A 83 -10.97 9.10 5.42
N GLY A 84 -10.14 8.37 4.69
CA GLY A 84 -10.45 6.99 4.30
C GLY A 84 -10.47 6.03 5.48
N GLY A 85 -9.48 6.12 6.39
CA GLY A 85 -9.44 5.33 7.62
C GLY A 85 -10.63 5.61 8.55
N GLY A 86 -11.05 6.87 8.67
CA GLY A 86 -12.23 7.26 9.45
C GLY A 86 -13.53 6.72 8.85
N ILE A 87 -13.75 6.94 7.55
CA ILE A 87 -14.96 6.48 6.86
C ILE A 87 -15.01 4.95 6.82
N PHE A 88 -13.94 4.29 6.35
CA PHE A 88 -13.96 2.87 6.09
C PHE A 88 -13.54 2.00 7.28
N GLY A 89 -12.82 2.55 8.25
CA GLY A 89 -12.46 1.85 9.49
C GLY A 89 -13.56 1.88 10.55
N LEU A 90 -14.27 3.00 10.71
CA LEU A 90 -15.28 3.17 11.77
C LEU A 90 -16.70 2.90 11.29
N VAL A 91 -17.08 3.39 10.11
CA VAL A 91 -18.47 3.33 9.63
C VAL A 91 -18.80 1.97 8.98
N CYS A 92 -17.79 1.16 8.64
CA CYS A 92 -17.95 -0.12 7.93
C CYS A 92 -18.04 -1.40 8.77
N LYS A 93 -18.26 -1.28 10.08
CA LYS A 93 -18.11 -2.38 11.05
C LYS A 93 -18.97 -3.65 10.82
N ASN A 94 -20.06 -3.60 10.04
CA ASN A 94 -21.11 -4.64 10.14
C ASN A 94 -21.65 -5.25 8.82
N ASN A 95 -20.84 -5.44 7.75
CA ASN A 95 -21.27 -6.35 6.67
C ASN A 95 -20.13 -6.91 5.81
N ARG A 96 -20.13 -8.23 5.54
CA ARG A 96 -19.12 -8.97 4.75
C ARG A 96 -18.90 -8.38 3.35
N PHE A 97 -19.97 -7.93 2.69
CA PHE A 97 -19.95 -7.32 1.35
C PHE A 97 -19.20 -5.96 1.31
N ARG A 98 -18.95 -5.33 2.47
CA ARG A 98 -18.32 -4.00 2.53
C ARG A 98 -16.81 -4.05 2.32
N ARG A 99 -16.10 -5.11 2.73
CA ARG A 99 -14.62 -5.16 2.62
C ARG A 99 -14.16 -5.20 1.17
N THR A 100 -14.72 -6.12 0.38
CA THR A 100 -14.53 -6.19 -1.08
C THR A 100 -14.86 -4.87 -1.76
N SER A 101 -15.97 -4.23 -1.36
CA SER A 101 -16.39 -2.94 -1.91
C SER A 101 -15.40 -1.80 -1.58
N VAL A 102 -14.84 -1.78 -0.37
CA VAL A 102 -13.84 -0.79 0.04
C VAL A 102 -12.53 -0.99 -0.72
N VAL A 103 -12.04 -2.23 -0.86
CA VAL A 103 -10.83 -2.50 -1.66
C VAL A 103 -11.06 -2.15 -3.13
N PHE A 104 -12.24 -2.46 -3.68
CA PHE A 104 -12.60 -2.06 -5.05
C PHE A 104 -12.57 -0.54 -5.22
N LEU A 105 -13.17 0.20 -4.28
CA LEU A 105 -13.14 1.66 -4.29
C LEU A 105 -11.71 2.18 -4.23
N GLY A 106 -10.87 1.64 -3.34
CA GLY A 106 -9.45 1.98 -3.26
C GLY A 106 -8.73 1.79 -4.58
N MET A 107 -8.96 0.66 -5.27
CA MET A 107 -8.37 0.38 -6.59
C MET A 107 -8.80 1.44 -7.62
N VAL A 108 -10.09 1.76 -7.69
CA VAL A 108 -10.61 2.77 -8.63
C VAL A 108 -10.01 4.15 -8.33
N VAL A 109 -9.97 4.55 -7.06
CA VAL A 109 -9.37 5.81 -6.60
C VAL A 109 -7.90 5.88 -6.99
N HIS A 110 -7.12 4.82 -6.75
CA HIS A 110 -5.72 4.76 -7.17
C HIS A 110 -5.56 4.83 -8.68
N PHE A 111 -6.39 4.17 -9.47
CA PHE A 111 -6.26 4.20 -10.93
C PHE A 111 -6.58 5.59 -11.49
N ILE A 112 -7.56 6.27 -10.93
CA ILE A 112 -7.85 7.67 -11.25
C ILE A 112 -6.64 8.54 -10.88
N ALA A 113 -6.07 8.37 -9.67
CA ALA A 113 -4.88 9.10 -9.26
C ALA A 113 -3.71 8.85 -10.22
N PHE A 114 -3.38 7.60 -10.54
CA PHE A 114 -2.30 7.25 -11.45
C PHE A 114 -2.51 7.84 -12.84
N TYR A 115 -3.73 7.82 -13.36
CA TYR A 115 -4.05 8.42 -14.65
C TYR A 115 -3.88 9.95 -14.63
N LEU A 116 -4.36 10.63 -13.58
CA LEU A 116 -4.18 12.07 -13.43
C LEU A 116 -2.70 12.45 -13.26
N ILE A 117 -1.92 11.63 -12.54
CA ILE A 117 -0.47 11.81 -12.42
C ILE A 117 0.21 11.69 -13.78
N TYR A 118 -0.12 10.65 -14.54
CA TYR A 118 0.40 10.44 -15.90
C TYR A 118 0.15 11.63 -16.83
N LEU A 119 -1.01 12.27 -16.69
CA LEU A 119 -1.35 13.45 -17.49
C LEU A 119 -0.65 14.72 -17.01
N ASN A 120 -0.48 14.89 -15.69
CA ASN A 120 -0.11 16.16 -15.07
C ASN A 120 1.40 16.30 -14.75
N ILE A 121 2.15 15.20 -14.63
CA ILE A 121 3.54 15.18 -14.20
C ILE A 121 4.46 14.70 -15.35
N PRO A 122 5.62 15.33 -15.58
CA PRO A 122 6.59 14.89 -16.58
C PRO A 122 7.07 13.46 -16.37
N ASP A 123 7.23 12.70 -17.45
CA ASP A 123 7.58 11.27 -17.39
C ASP A 123 8.99 11.01 -16.82
N ASP A 124 9.92 11.94 -17.02
CA ASP A 124 11.29 11.87 -16.53
C ASP A 124 11.46 12.43 -15.10
N ALA A 125 10.40 12.96 -14.48
CA ALA A 125 10.47 13.53 -13.13
C ALA A 125 11.10 12.62 -12.06
N PRO A 126 10.92 11.28 -12.05
CA PRO A 126 11.58 10.41 -11.09
C PRO A 126 13.10 10.28 -11.28
N VAL A 127 13.60 10.49 -12.51
CA VAL A 127 15.01 10.21 -12.88
C VAL A 127 15.88 11.48 -12.91
N VAL A 128 15.28 12.66 -13.03
CA VAL A 128 16.01 13.94 -12.94
C VAL A 128 16.23 14.37 -11.48
N LEU A 129 17.31 13.85 -10.89
CA LEU A 129 17.69 14.10 -9.49
C LEU A 129 18.32 15.49 -9.22
N LYS A 130 18.93 16.11 -10.23
CA LYS A 130 19.69 17.38 -10.11
C LYS A 130 19.33 18.42 -11.15
N THR A 131 18.47 18.06 -12.10
CA THR A 131 18.13 18.87 -13.26
C THR A 131 16.62 19.03 -13.35
N SER A 132 16.21 19.95 -14.19
CA SER A 132 14.83 20.11 -14.62
C SER A 132 14.36 18.94 -15.48
N THR A 133 13.06 18.64 -15.41
CA THR A 133 12.39 17.75 -16.36
C THR A 133 12.53 18.30 -17.78
N LEU A 134 12.85 17.43 -18.73
CA LEU A 134 13.01 17.75 -20.15
C LEU A 134 11.77 17.36 -20.95
N ASN A 135 11.03 16.36 -20.49
CA ASN A 135 9.81 15.91 -21.17
C ASN A 135 8.64 16.83 -20.82
N LYS A 136 7.83 17.14 -21.83
CA LYS A 136 6.58 17.87 -21.61
C LYS A 136 5.47 16.88 -21.23
N PRO A 137 4.75 17.11 -20.12
CA PRO A 137 3.58 16.32 -19.79
C PRO A 137 2.43 16.61 -20.76
N TYR A 138 1.42 15.73 -20.75
CA TYR A 138 0.27 15.83 -21.65
C TYR A 138 -0.62 17.03 -21.35
N LEU A 139 -0.79 17.36 -20.07
CA LEU A 139 -1.43 18.57 -19.61
C LEU A 139 -0.38 19.57 -19.16
N THR A 140 -0.73 20.86 -19.21
CA THR A 140 0.04 21.87 -18.49
C THR A 140 0.00 21.54 -17.00
N PRO A 141 1.16 21.34 -16.33
CA PRO A 141 1.18 20.93 -14.94
C PRO A 141 0.39 21.88 -14.05
N SER A 142 -0.54 21.32 -13.28
CA SER A 142 -1.34 22.03 -12.29
C SER A 142 -1.02 21.53 -10.89
N ILE A 143 -0.70 22.47 -10.00
CA ILE A 143 -0.47 22.19 -8.58
C ILE A 143 -1.73 21.60 -7.93
N SER A 144 -2.90 22.11 -8.29
CA SER A 144 -4.18 21.63 -7.75
C SER A 144 -4.44 20.17 -8.11
N ILE A 145 -4.15 19.76 -9.35
CA ILE A 145 -4.27 18.36 -9.77
C ILE A 145 -3.24 17.50 -9.04
N ALA A 146 -2.00 17.99 -8.88
CA ALA A 146 -0.97 17.26 -8.15
C ALA A 146 -1.37 16.99 -6.68
N LEU A 147 -1.85 18.02 -5.98
CA LEU A 147 -2.30 17.86 -4.60
C LEU A 147 -3.58 17.02 -4.49
N LEU A 148 -4.48 17.09 -5.48
CA LEU A 148 -5.63 16.19 -5.55
C LEU A 148 -5.15 14.73 -5.67
N CYS A 149 -4.16 14.44 -6.51
CA CYS A 149 -3.58 13.11 -6.59
C CYS A 149 -2.95 12.66 -5.27
N SER A 150 -2.24 13.54 -4.56
CA SER A 150 -1.73 13.24 -3.20
C SER A 150 -2.86 12.79 -2.26
N PHE A 151 -3.99 13.51 -2.27
CA PHE A 151 -5.15 13.16 -1.46
C PHE A 151 -5.74 11.80 -1.87
N LEU A 152 -5.91 11.56 -3.17
CA LEU A 152 -6.47 10.30 -3.69
C LEU A 152 -5.57 9.10 -3.38
N LEU A 153 -4.24 9.26 -3.44
CA LEU A 153 -3.28 8.22 -3.03
C LEU A 153 -3.49 7.85 -1.56
N GLY A 154 -3.50 8.82 -0.64
CA GLY A 154 -3.75 8.53 0.78
C GLY A 154 -5.14 7.92 1.04
N LEU A 155 -6.16 8.38 0.31
CA LEU A 155 -7.51 7.82 0.39
C LEU A 155 -7.55 6.36 -0.04
N GLY A 156 -6.87 6.00 -1.13
CA GLY A 156 -6.81 4.63 -1.62
C GLY A 156 -5.93 3.73 -0.74
N ASP A 157 -4.78 4.21 -0.25
CA ASP A 157 -3.90 3.47 0.66
C ASP A 157 -4.68 3.01 1.90
N SER A 158 -5.39 3.95 2.54
CA SER A 158 -6.21 3.63 3.71
C SER A 158 -7.30 2.60 3.41
N CYS A 159 -7.86 2.56 2.20
CA CYS A 159 -8.79 1.51 1.78
C CYS A 159 -8.10 0.14 1.76
N PHE A 160 -6.93 0.01 1.13
CA PHE A 160 -6.21 -1.26 1.07
C PHE A 160 -5.70 -1.72 2.44
N ASN A 161 -4.98 -0.84 3.14
CA ASN A 161 -4.37 -1.16 4.44
C ASN A 161 -5.41 -1.55 5.48
N THR A 162 -6.49 -0.77 5.63
CA THR A 162 -7.55 -1.07 6.60
C THR A 162 -8.16 -2.45 6.36
N GLN A 163 -8.39 -2.81 5.09
CA GLN A 163 -9.00 -4.09 4.76
C GLN A 163 -8.02 -5.26 4.85
N LEU A 164 -6.73 -5.06 4.54
CA LEU A 164 -5.66 -6.03 4.82
C LEU A 164 -5.53 -6.31 6.32
N TYR A 165 -5.54 -5.26 7.16
CA TYR A 165 -5.55 -5.45 8.61
C TYR A 165 -6.79 -6.20 9.08
N SER A 166 -7.96 -5.86 8.55
CA SER A 166 -9.23 -6.50 8.89
C SER A 166 -9.25 -8.00 8.54
N ILE A 167 -8.81 -8.38 7.33
CA ILE A 167 -8.85 -9.79 6.92
C ILE A 167 -7.81 -10.62 7.68
N LEU A 168 -6.60 -10.10 7.90
CA LEU A 168 -5.57 -10.78 8.69
C LEU A 168 -6.00 -10.95 10.15
N GLY A 169 -6.55 -9.89 10.75
CA GLY A 169 -7.06 -9.94 12.12
C GLY A 169 -8.24 -10.90 12.29
N ARG A 170 -9.08 -11.07 11.26
CA ARG A 170 -10.17 -12.05 11.27
C ARG A 170 -9.66 -13.49 11.09
N VAL A 171 -8.84 -13.75 10.06
CA VAL A 171 -8.45 -15.11 9.67
C VAL A 171 -7.39 -15.69 10.62
N TYR A 172 -6.51 -14.86 11.15
CA TYR A 172 -5.41 -15.27 12.02
C TYR A 172 -5.58 -14.68 13.42
N ALA A 173 -6.80 -14.63 13.97
CA ALA A 173 -7.05 -14.04 15.30
C ALA A 173 -6.15 -14.65 16.40
N GLU A 174 -5.95 -15.97 16.37
CA GLU A 174 -5.09 -16.70 17.32
C GLU A 174 -3.58 -16.56 17.03
N GLN A 175 -3.21 -16.24 15.79
CA GLN A 175 -1.82 -16.14 15.31
C GLN A 175 -1.56 -14.78 14.65
N SER A 176 -2.12 -13.72 15.26
CA SER A 176 -2.20 -12.41 14.62
C SER A 176 -0.84 -11.74 14.48
N ALA A 177 0.02 -11.85 15.51
CA ALA A 177 1.37 -11.30 15.48
C ALA A 177 2.21 -11.85 14.31
N PRO A 178 2.34 -13.19 14.10
CA PRO A 178 2.96 -13.76 12.90
C PRO A 178 2.38 -13.27 11.58
N ALA A 179 1.05 -13.20 11.46
CA ALA A 179 0.39 -12.80 10.23
C ALA A 179 0.66 -11.32 9.89
N PHE A 180 0.62 -10.43 10.89
CA PHE A 180 0.99 -9.03 10.71
C PHE A 180 2.48 -8.83 10.45
N ALA A 181 3.35 -9.64 11.07
CA ALA A 181 4.77 -9.63 10.78
C ALA A 181 5.06 -10.00 9.32
N ILE A 182 4.38 -11.03 8.77
CA ILE A 182 4.45 -11.38 7.35
C ILE A 182 4.02 -10.22 6.47
N PHE A 183 2.87 -9.60 6.79
CA PHE A 183 2.39 -8.45 6.04
C PHE A 183 3.44 -7.33 5.97
N LYS A 184 3.95 -6.89 7.12
CA LYS A 184 4.96 -5.83 7.17
C LYS A 184 6.27 -6.22 6.52
N PHE A 185 6.67 -7.48 6.60
CA PHE A 185 7.86 -7.98 5.93
C PHE A 185 7.72 -7.89 4.40
N ILE A 186 6.63 -8.41 3.84
CA ILE A 186 6.38 -8.35 2.39
C ILE A 186 6.24 -6.90 1.93
N GLN A 187 5.44 -6.09 2.62
CA GLN A 187 5.26 -4.68 2.32
C GLN A 187 6.60 -3.93 2.29
N SER A 188 7.48 -4.18 3.26
CA SER A 188 8.80 -3.53 3.34
C SER A 188 9.75 -3.97 2.22
N ILE A 189 9.75 -5.25 1.83
CA ILE A 189 10.55 -5.73 0.69
C ILE A 189 10.15 -5.00 -0.59
N PHE A 190 8.84 -4.96 -0.88
CA PHE A 190 8.35 -4.34 -2.10
C PHE A 190 8.52 -2.81 -2.07
N ALA A 191 8.38 -2.16 -0.91
CA ALA A 191 8.73 -0.75 -0.76
C ALA A 191 10.23 -0.49 -1.04
N ALA A 192 11.12 -1.34 -0.52
CA ALA A 192 12.56 -1.22 -0.79
C ALA A 192 12.89 -1.42 -2.27
N VAL A 193 12.26 -2.39 -2.93
CA VAL A 193 12.38 -2.60 -4.38
C VAL A 193 11.89 -1.37 -5.15
N ALA A 194 10.76 -0.78 -4.75
CA ALA A 194 10.23 0.44 -5.36
C ALA A 194 11.19 1.62 -5.24
N PHE A 195 11.68 1.91 -4.03
CA PHE A 195 12.68 2.97 -3.84
C PHE A 195 13.97 2.72 -4.62
N PHE A 196 14.36 1.46 -4.78
CA PHE A 196 15.54 1.13 -5.56
C PHE A 196 15.34 1.43 -7.05
N TYR A 197 14.24 0.97 -7.67
CA TYR A 197 14.03 1.19 -9.10
C TYR A 197 13.57 2.61 -9.44
N SER A 198 12.99 3.36 -8.49
CA SER A 198 12.28 4.61 -8.80
C SER A 198 13.14 5.70 -9.43
N GLY A 199 14.45 5.72 -9.11
CA GLY A 199 15.41 6.66 -9.69
C GLY A 199 15.96 6.27 -11.06
N TYR A 200 15.63 5.06 -11.56
CA TYR A 200 16.12 4.52 -12.83
C TYR A 200 15.00 4.32 -13.86
N LEU A 201 13.74 4.30 -13.43
CA LEU A 201 12.59 3.94 -14.24
C LEU A 201 11.68 5.16 -14.43
N LEU A 202 11.25 5.42 -15.67
CA LEU A 202 10.36 6.54 -15.98
C LEU A 202 8.99 6.39 -15.29
N LEU A 203 8.33 7.52 -15.01
CA LEU A 203 7.10 7.57 -14.24
C LEU A 203 6.00 6.69 -14.84
N THR A 204 5.84 6.70 -16.17
CA THR A 204 4.85 5.90 -16.89
C THR A 204 4.99 4.42 -16.58
N TRP A 205 6.22 3.90 -16.53
CA TRP A 205 6.46 2.49 -16.23
C TRP A 205 6.18 2.16 -14.76
N GLN A 206 6.46 3.10 -13.83
CA GLN A 206 6.13 2.92 -12.41
C GLN A 206 4.59 2.87 -12.23
N LEU A 207 3.86 3.79 -12.88
CA LEU A 207 2.41 3.83 -12.86
C LEU A 207 1.78 2.59 -13.50
N LEU A 208 2.31 2.13 -14.63
CA LEU A 208 1.83 0.90 -15.29
C LEU A 208 2.00 -0.32 -14.39
N LEU A 209 3.17 -0.46 -13.75
CA LEU A 209 3.45 -1.55 -12.81
C LEU A 209 2.47 -1.51 -11.62
N MET A 210 2.18 -0.31 -11.11
CA MET A 210 1.22 -0.08 -10.03
C MET A 210 -0.22 -0.43 -10.44
N VAL A 211 -0.65 -0.12 -11.67
CA VAL A 211 -1.97 -0.51 -12.19
C VAL A 211 -2.08 -2.03 -12.30
N ILE A 212 -1.09 -2.70 -12.90
CA ILE A 212 -1.10 -4.15 -13.08
C ILE A 212 -1.12 -4.87 -11.74
N LEU A 213 -0.21 -4.51 -10.82
CA LEU A 213 -0.15 -5.15 -9.51
C LEU A 213 -1.31 -4.77 -8.60
N GLY A 214 -1.84 -3.55 -8.72
CA GLY A 214 -3.06 -3.14 -8.00
C GLY A 214 -4.27 -3.95 -8.43
N PHE A 215 -4.41 -4.21 -9.74
CA PHE A 215 -5.47 -5.07 -10.27
C PHE A 215 -5.32 -6.52 -9.79
N ILE A 216 -4.13 -7.10 -9.94
CA ILE A 216 -3.84 -8.48 -9.50
C ILE A 216 -4.04 -8.62 -7.98
N GLY A 217 -3.52 -7.67 -7.19
CA GLY A 217 -3.66 -7.65 -5.74
C GLY A 217 -5.12 -7.58 -5.30
N THR A 218 -5.94 -6.77 -5.98
CA THR A 218 -7.38 -6.68 -5.74
C THR A 218 -8.10 -8.00 -6.05
N LEU A 219 -7.79 -8.62 -7.19
CA LEU A 219 -8.34 -9.93 -7.56
C LEU A 219 -7.98 -11.00 -6.52
N CYS A 220 -6.71 -11.08 -6.12
CA CYS A 220 -6.27 -12.01 -5.10
C CYS A 220 -6.96 -11.77 -3.74
N PHE A 221 -7.16 -10.51 -3.35
CA PHE A 221 -7.94 -10.17 -2.14
C PHE A 221 -9.37 -10.69 -2.25
N PHE A 222 -10.03 -10.51 -3.40
CA PHE A 222 -11.41 -10.98 -3.61
C PHE A 222 -11.50 -12.50 -3.58
N MET A 223 -10.52 -13.20 -4.18
CA MET A 223 -10.43 -14.65 -4.12
C MET A 223 -10.29 -15.15 -2.68
N VAL A 224 -9.42 -14.53 -1.88
CA VAL A 224 -9.25 -14.90 -0.48
C VAL A 224 -10.54 -14.66 0.31
N GLU A 225 -11.17 -13.50 0.15
CA GLU A 225 -12.43 -13.19 0.83
C GLU A 225 -13.52 -14.21 0.47
N ARG A 226 -13.63 -14.62 -0.80
CA ARG A 226 -14.53 -15.68 -1.27
C ARG A 226 -14.24 -17.03 -0.61
N ILE A 227 -12.97 -17.47 -0.61
CA ILE A 227 -12.55 -18.75 0.00
C ILE A 227 -12.90 -18.77 1.49
N GLN A 228 -12.60 -17.68 2.20
CA GLN A 228 -12.86 -17.59 3.63
C GLN A 228 -14.36 -17.57 3.96
N ASN A 229 -15.18 -16.92 3.12
CA ASN A 229 -16.63 -16.93 3.33
C ASN A 229 -17.22 -18.33 3.12
N PHE A 230 -16.77 -19.07 2.09
CA PHE A 230 -17.23 -20.43 1.84
C PHE A 230 -16.89 -21.37 3.01
N SER A 231 -15.70 -21.25 3.60
CA SER A 231 -15.32 -22.04 4.78
C SER A 231 -16.19 -21.76 6.00
N VAL A 232 -16.60 -20.50 6.22
CA VAL A 232 -17.45 -20.11 7.34
C VAL A 232 -18.88 -20.62 7.16
N ASP A 233 -19.44 -20.49 5.96
CA ASP A 233 -20.81 -20.94 5.69
C ASP A 233 -20.92 -22.48 5.85
N LEU A 234 -19.90 -23.25 5.43
CA LEU A 234 -19.82 -24.69 5.68
C LEU A 234 -19.75 -25.06 7.16
N GLN A 235 -19.13 -24.24 8.01
CA GLN A 235 -19.07 -24.50 9.46
C GLN A 235 -20.39 -24.18 10.18
N GLN A 236 -21.31 -23.44 9.54
CA GLN A 236 -22.63 -23.11 10.11
C GLN A 236 -23.73 -24.11 9.72
N GLU A 237 -23.49 -24.94 8.70
CA GLU A 237 -24.40 -26.00 8.25
C GLU A 237 -24.22 -27.34 8.98
N TYR A 238 -23.17 -27.48 9.82
CA TYR A 238 -22.92 -28.63 10.69
C TYR A 238 -23.08 -28.27 12.16
#